data_AF-A0A3P0N0U5-F1
#
_entry.id   AF-A0A3P0N0U5-F1
#
_cell.length_a   1.000
_cell.length_b   1.000
_cell.length_c   1.000
_cell.angle_alpha   90.00
_cell.angle_beta   90.00
_cell.angle_gamma   90.00
#
_symmetry.space_group_name_H-M   'P 1'
#
loop_
_entity.id
_entity.type
_entity.pdbx_description
1 polymer ?
#
loop_
_entity_poly.entity_id
_entity_poly.type
_entity_poly.pdbx_seq_one_letter_code
_entity_poly.pdbx_strand_id
1 'polypeptide(L)'
;MQNISHVLALMGRDWIPGLPPAKNVGVRVTEQIEALICELEGRHESHTAAEAATVAKLRKTLKQRPAGSKTPKKTTSTTTSVVRDPQVKAWVLERTNGTCEACDQPAPFIGADGFPFLEVHHLRRLADDGSDTPTNAVAVCPNCHRRLHFSENARAYRETLYEKVAELVRE
;
A
#
# COMPACT_ATOMS: atom_id res chain seq x y z
N MET A 1 -7.21 9.91 -18.74
CA MET A 1 -6.41 9.94 -17.49
C MET A 1 -7.04 9.15 -16.33
N GLN A 2 -8.37 9.03 -16.19
CA GLN A 2 -8.99 8.26 -15.08
C GLN A 2 -8.61 6.76 -15.03
N ASN A 3 -8.24 6.16 -16.17
CA ASN A 3 -7.71 4.80 -16.20
C ASN A 3 -6.34 4.69 -15.50
N ILE A 4 -5.51 5.73 -15.57
CA ILE A 4 -4.23 5.80 -14.86
C ILE A 4 -4.49 5.88 -13.36
N SER A 5 -5.40 6.75 -12.94
CA SER A 5 -5.87 6.82 -11.55
C SER A 5 -6.39 5.48 -11.02
N HIS A 6 -7.07 4.69 -11.84
CA HIS A 6 -7.48 3.34 -11.48
C HIS A 6 -6.29 2.40 -11.25
N VAL A 7 -5.31 2.40 -12.15
CA VAL A 7 -4.12 1.57 -12.03
C VAL A 7 -3.28 1.97 -10.82
N LEU A 8 -3.07 3.26 -10.59
CA LEU A 8 -2.39 3.78 -9.39
C LEU A 8 -3.06 3.31 -8.10
N ALA A 9 -4.39 3.34 -8.03
CA ALA A 9 -5.13 2.83 -6.87
C ALA A 9 -4.94 1.32 -6.67
N LEU A 10 -4.94 0.52 -7.74
CA LEU A 10 -4.65 -0.92 -7.66
C LEU A 10 -3.20 -1.20 -7.23
N MET A 11 -2.27 -0.33 -7.58
CA MET A 11 -0.87 -0.35 -7.10
C MET A 11 -0.74 0.18 -5.65
N GLY A 12 -1.85 0.49 -4.97
CA GLY A 12 -1.86 1.01 -3.60
C GLY A 12 -1.29 2.42 -3.45
N ARG A 13 -1.39 3.23 -4.51
CA ARG A 13 -0.92 4.62 -4.61
C ARG A 13 -2.09 5.59 -4.64
N ASP A 14 -1.78 6.86 -4.41
CA ASP A 14 -2.73 7.92 -4.66
C ASP A 14 -3.03 8.07 -6.16
N TRP A 15 -4.29 8.36 -6.45
CA TRP A 15 -4.74 8.70 -7.78
C TRP A 15 -4.59 10.20 -8.07
N ILE A 16 -4.59 10.57 -9.36
CA ILE A 16 -4.26 11.92 -9.82
C ILE A 16 -5.36 12.92 -9.37
N PRO A 17 -5.02 14.01 -8.63
CA PRO A 17 -6.00 14.99 -8.18
C PRO A 17 -6.92 15.51 -9.30
N GLY A 18 -8.22 15.61 -9.02
CA GLY A 18 -9.24 15.99 -10.00
C GLY A 18 -9.64 14.89 -10.99
N LEU A 19 -8.97 13.74 -10.98
CA LEU A 19 -9.22 12.61 -11.88
C LEU A 19 -9.49 11.34 -11.08
N PRO A 20 -10.73 11.11 -10.62
CA PRO A 20 -11.05 9.92 -9.83
C PRO A 20 -10.80 8.62 -10.62
N PRO A 21 -10.50 7.50 -9.94
CA PRO A 21 -10.34 6.19 -10.55
C PRO A 21 -11.54 5.81 -11.44
N ALA A 22 -11.27 5.39 -12.68
CA ALA A 22 -12.30 4.82 -13.54
C ALA A 22 -12.89 3.54 -12.93
N LYS A 23 -14.19 3.29 -13.15
CA LYS A 23 -14.88 2.11 -12.59
C LYS A 23 -14.64 0.81 -13.37
N ASN A 24 -14.36 0.93 -14.68
CA ASN A 24 -14.28 -0.22 -15.60
C ASN A 24 -13.03 -0.10 -16.47
N VAL A 25 -11.90 -0.62 -15.99
CA VAL A 25 -10.67 -0.75 -16.79
C VAL A 25 -10.41 -2.23 -17.06
N GLY A 26 -10.21 -2.59 -18.32
CA GLY A 26 -9.96 -3.97 -18.73
C GLY A 26 -8.54 -4.41 -18.40
N VAL A 27 -8.35 -5.71 -18.12
CA VAL A 27 -7.04 -6.31 -17.72
C VAL A 27 -5.89 -5.89 -18.63
N ARG A 28 -6.07 -5.98 -19.96
CA ARG A 28 -5.04 -5.59 -20.94
C ARG A 28 -4.65 -4.11 -20.83
N VAL A 29 -5.62 -3.23 -20.59
CA VAL A 29 -5.36 -1.79 -20.43
C VAL A 29 -4.65 -1.53 -19.10
N THR A 30 -5.05 -2.24 -18.03
CA THR A 30 -4.38 -2.15 -16.73
C THR A 30 -2.91 -2.55 -16.83
N GLU A 31 -2.62 -3.68 -17.47
CA GLU A 31 -1.25 -4.18 -17.69
C GLU A 31 -0.40 -3.20 -18.50
N GLN A 32 -0.95 -2.66 -19.60
CA GLN A 32 -0.26 -1.66 -20.42
C GLN A 32 0.06 -0.38 -19.63
N ILE A 33 -0.88 0.11 -18.82
CA ILE A 33 -0.66 1.32 -18.01
C ILE A 33 0.36 1.05 -16.90
N GLU A 34 0.28 -0.10 -16.21
CA GLU A 34 1.23 -0.45 -15.14
C GLU A 34 2.66 -0.56 -15.69
N ALA A 35 2.84 -1.18 -16.86
CA ALA A 35 4.13 -1.26 -17.54
C ALA A 35 4.70 0.13 -17.87
N LEU A 36 3.88 1.02 -18.44
CA LEU A 36 4.30 2.39 -18.75
C LEU A 36 4.67 3.20 -17.50
N ILE A 37 3.93 3.04 -16.40
CA ILE A 37 4.26 3.69 -15.12
C ILE A 37 5.62 3.19 -14.62
N CYS A 38 5.85 1.87 -14.64
CA CYS A 38 7.12 1.30 -14.19
C CYS A 38 8.30 1.81 -15.04
N GLU A 39 8.14 1.82 -16.36
CA GLU A 39 9.16 2.33 -17.30
C GLU A 39 9.51 3.80 -17.01
N LEU A 40 8.51 4.66 -16.87
CA LEU A 40 8.70 6.09 -16.60
C LEU A 40 9.37 6.37 -15.25
N GLU A 41 9.10 5.52 -14.25
CA GLU A 41 9.70 5.65 -12.91
C GLU A 41 11.06 4.95 -12.79
N GLY A 42 11.57 4.34 -13.88
CA GLY A 42 12.80 3.56 -13.84
C GLY A 42 12.71 2.35 -12.90
N ARG A 43 11.51 1.83 -12.69
CA ARG A 43 11.21 0.71 -11.78
C ARG A 43 11.10 -0.59 -12.58
N HIS A 44 11.55 -1.68 -11.98
CA HIS A 44 11.33 -3.01 -12.56
C HIS A 44 9.86 -3.42 -12.40
N GLU A 45 9.34 -4.21 -13.35
CA GLU A 45 7.93 -4.63 -13.41
C GLU A 45 7.42 -5.17 -12.06
N SER A 46 6.47 -4.44 -11.48
CA SER A 46 5.53 -4.94 -10.49
C SER A 46 4.26 -5.33 -11.26
N HIS A 47 3.77 -6.57 -11.11
CA HIS A 47 2.52 -7.01 -11.76
C HIS A 47 1.30 -6.87 -10.83
N THR A 48 1.37 -5.98 -9.84
CA THR A 48 0.39 -5.86 -8.77
C THR A 48 -1.00 -5.46 -9.26
N ALA A 49 -1.11 -4.46 -10.14
CA ALA A 49 -2.40 -4.00 -10.65
C ALA A 49 -2.96 -4.94 -11.72
N ALA A 50 -2.10 -5.46 -12.60
CA ALA A 50 -2.49 -6.47 -13.60
C ALA A 50 -3.03 -7.74 -12.93
N GLU A 51 -2.37 -8.21 -11.87
CA GLU A 51 -2.86 -9.33 -11.05
C GLU A 51 -4.19 -8.97 -10.39
N ALA A 52 -4.30 -7.83 -9.72
CA ALA A 52 -5.53 -7.41 -9.05
C ALA A 52 -6.72 -7.33 -10.02
N ALA A 53 -6.52 -6.77 -11.22
CA ALA A 53 -7.54 -6.72 -12.26
C ALA A 53 -7.94 -8.12 -12.78
N THR A 54 -6.95 -9.00 -12.96
CA THR A 54 -7.18 -10.40 -13.36
C THR A 54 -7.97 -11.16 -12.30
N VAL A 55 -7.58 -11.04 -11.03
CA VAL A 55 -8.28 -11.66 -9.89
C VAL A 55 -9.69 -11.09 -9.76
N ALA A 56 -9.89 -9.78 -9.88
CA ALA A 56 -11.21 -9.16 -9.83
C ALA A 56 -12.14 -9.68 -10.94
N LYS A 57 -11.62 -9.87 -12.15
CA LYS A 57 -12.35 -10.50 -13.25
C LYS A 57 -12.69 -11.96 -12.93
N LEU A 58 -11.70 -12.74 -12.49
CA LEU A 58 -11.88 -14.16 -12.19
C LEU A 58 -12.85 -14.39 -11.03
N ARG A 59 -12.85 -13.55 -9.98
CA ARG A 59 -13.81 -13.64 -8.87
C ARG A 59 -15.28 -13.56 -9.33
N LYS A 60 -15.56 -12.90 -10.46
CA LYS A 60 -16.91 -12.80 -11.03
C LYS A 60 -17.29 -14.00 -11.88
N THR A 61 -16.32 -14.71 -12.46
CA THR A 61 -16.55 -15.74 -13.48
C THR A 61 -16.18 -17.16 -13.05
N LEU A 62 -15.24 -17.32 -12.12
CA LEU A 62 -14.74 -18.60 -11.65
C LEU A 62 -15.83 -19.29 -10.82
N LYS A 63 -16.33 -20.42 -11.32
CA LYS A 63 -17.43 -21.19 -10.71
C LYS A 63 -16.99 -22.48 -10.05
N GLN A 64 -15.80 -22.97 -10.40
CA GLN A 64 -15.28 -24.25 -9.94
C GLN A 64 -13.93 -24.05 -9.24
N ARG A 65 -13.63 -24.95 -8.30
CA ARG A 65 -12.35 -24.97 -7.60
C ARG A 65 -11.22 -25.27 -8.60
N PRO A 66 -10.19 -24.42 -8.72
CA PRO A 66 -9.06 -24.70 -9.59
C PRO A 66 -8.21 -25.85 -9.02
N ALA A 67 -7.60 -26.65 -9.91
CA ALA A 67 -6.67 -27.70 -9.50
C ALA A 67 -5.37 -27.14 -8.88
N GLY A 68 -5.00 -25.90 -9.24
CA GLY A 68 -3.75 -25.26 -8.83
C GLY A 68 -2.52 -25.83 -9.55
N SER A 69 -1.32 -25.47 -9.09
CA SER A 69 -0.06 -26.03 -9.57
C SER A 69 0.67 -26.70 -8.41
N LYS A 70 0.98 -27.99 -8.56
CA LYS A 70 1.80 -28.76 -7.58
C LYS A 70 3.28 -28.37 -7.66
N THR A 71 3.71 -27.85 -8.80
CA THR A 71 5.08 -27.42 -9.09
C THR A 71 5.05 -25.99 -9.65
N PRO A 72 4.85 -24.97 -8.79
CA PRO A 72 4.76 -23.59 -9.23
C PRO A 72 6.06 -23.14 -9.90
N LYS A 73 5.94 -22.37 -10.98
CA LYS A 73 7.08 -21.78 -11.69
C LYS A 73 7.75 -20.74 -10.78
N LYS A 74 9.08 -20.79 -10.69
CA LYS A 74 9.87 -19.76 -10.02
C LYS A 74 10.26 -18.68 -11.02
N THR A 75 10.25 -17.44 -10.57
CA THR A 75 10.74 -16.28 -11.30
C THR A 75 11.68 -15.48 -10.39
N THR A 76 12.64 -14.78 -10.99
CA THR A 76 13.56 -13.89 -10.28
C THR A 76 13.30 -12.48 -10.75
N SER A 77 13.27 -11.52 -9.83
CA SER A 77 13.15 -10.10 -10.12
C SER A 77 14.20 -9.31 -9.34
N THR A 78 14.62 -8.18 -9.89
CA THR A 78 15.49 -7.21 -9.21
C THR A 78 14.63 -6.07 -8.71
N THR A 79 14.76 -5.69 -7.44
CA THR A 79 13.98 -4.59 -6.84
C THR A 79 14.90 -3.58 -6.18
N THR A 80 14.54 -2.29 -6.33
CA THR A 80 15.15 -1.21 -5.58
C THR A 80 14.36 -1.00 -4.30
N SER A 81 15.04 -0.92 -3.16
CA SER A 81 14.42 -0.61 -1.88
C SER A 81 15.13 0.57 -1.22
N VAL A 82 14.38 1.36 -0.46
CA VAL A 82 14.93 2.46 0.33
C VAL A 82 15.36 1.90 1.68
N VAL A 83 16.61 2.16 2.07
CA VAL A 83 17.11 1.85 3.41
C VAL A 83 16.40 2.77 4.39
N ARG A 84 15.72 2.19 5.38
CA ARG A 84 14.98 2.94 6.40
C ARG A 84 15.82 3.13 7.65
N ASP A 85 15.70 4.28 8.30
CA ASP A 85 16.32 4.56 9.58
C ASP A 85 15.62 3.74 10.68
N PRO A 86 16.32 2.79 11.34
CA PRO A 86 15.73 1.99 12.39
C PRO A 86 15.30 2.82 13.61
N GLN A 87 15.91 3.99 13.85
CA GLN A 87 15.54 4.87 14.96
C GLN A 87 14.17 5.50 14.73
N VAL A 88 13.87 5.92 13.50
CA VAL A 88 12.54 6.43 13.14
C VAL A 88 11.49 5.35 13.36
N LYS A 89 11.75 4.12 12.91
CA LYS A 89 10.83 3.00 13.11
C LYS A 89 10.60 2.71 14.60
N ALA A 90 11.68 2.64 15.39
CA ALA A 90 11.58 2.37 16.83
C ALA A 90 10.80 3.48 17.57
N TRP A 91 11.11 4.75 17.27
CA TRP A 91 10.42 5.91 17.84
C TRP A 91 8.91 5.89 17.55
N VAL A 92 8.53 5.67 16.29
CA VAL A 92 7.13 5.66 15.87
C VAL A 92 6.36 4.49 16.49
N LEU A 93 6.99 3.33 16.71
CA LEU A 93 6.34 2.20 17.39
C LEU A 93 6.19 2.45 18.90
N GLU A 94 7.21 2.99 19.54
CA GLU A 94 7.21 3.22 20.99
C GLU A 94 6.21 4.31 21.40
N ARG A 95 6.11 5.40 20.62
CA ARG A 95 5.23 6.54 20.97
C ARG A 95 3.75 6.16 21.06
N THR A 96 3.33 5.04 20.47
CA THR A 96 1.93 4.61 20.47
C THR A 96 1.57 3.67 21.60
N ASN A 97 2.56 3.20 22.37
CA ASN A 97 2.38 2.23 23.45
C ASN A 97 1.51 1.04 23.02
N GLY A 98 1.80 0.49 21.84
CA GLY A 98 1.10 -0.66 21.27
C GLY A 98 -0.34 -0.40 20.81
N THR A 99 -0.75 0.85 20.61
CA THR A 99 -2.08 1.21 20.09
C THR A 99 -1.98 1.72 18.66
N CYS A 100 -2.89 1.30 17.78
CA CYS A 100 -2.92 1.76 16.39
C CYS A 100 -3.33 3.24 16.31
N GLU A 101 -2.48 4.08 15.72
CA GLU A 101 -2.76 5.53 15.56
C GLU A 101 -3.97 5.80 14.65
N ALA A 102 -4.39 4.84 13.83
CA ALA A 102 -5.49 5.01 12.89
C ALA A 102 -6.87 4.55 13.39
N CYS A 103 -6.95 3.56 14.29
CA CYS A 103 -8.23 3.01 14.75
C CYS A 103 -8.39 2.92 16.27
N ASP A 104 -7.38 3.35 17.03
CA ASP A 104 -7.36 3.32 18.50
C ASP A 104 -7.49 1.94 19.13
N GLN A 105 -7.37 0.89 18.31
CA GLN A 105 -7.36 -0.49 18.80
C GLN A 105 -5.94 -0.87 19.23
N PRO A 106 -5.79 -1.69 20.28
CA PRO A 106 -4.51 -2.26 20.64
C PRO A 106 -3.95 -3.11 19.49
N ALA A 107 -2.64 -3.33 19.50
CA ALA A 107 -1.97 -4.23 18.58
C ALA A 107 -2.66 -5.62 18.61
N PRO A 108 -2.84 -6.26 17.44
CA PRO A 108 -3.60 -7.51 17.35
C PRO A 108 -2.94 -8.70 18.07
N PHE A 109 -1.63 -8.64 18.29
CA PHE A 109 -0.86 -9.68 18.98
C PHE A 109 0.51 -9.14 19.44
N ILE A 110 1.24 -9.93 20.21
CA ILE A 110 2.63 -9.69 20.59
C ILE A 110 3.56 -10.40 19.60
N GLY A 111 4.54 -9.67 19.07
CA GLY A 111 5.55 -10.17 18.15
C GLY A 111 6.53 -11.15 18.79
N ALA A 112 7.32 -11.83 17.95
CA ALA A 112 8.35 -12.75 18.40
C ALA A 112 9.50 -12.05 19.16
N ASP A 113 9.61 -10.74 19.00
CA ASP A 113 10.51 -9.84 19.73
C ASP A 113 9.96 -9.42 21.10
N GLY A 114 8.72 -9.81 21.45
CA GLY A 114 8.07 -9.49 22.71
C GLY A 114 7.32 -8.17 22.73
N PHE A 115 7.27 -7.43 21.61
CA PHE A 115 6.60 -6.13 21.53
C PHE A 115 5.21 -6.22 20.87
N PRO A 116 4.27 -5.30 21.17
CA PRO A 116 2.99 -5.21 20.45
C PRO A 116 3.20 -5.04 18.94
N PHE A 117 2.57 -5.89 18.12
CA PHE A 117 2.79 -5.90 16.67
C PHE A 117 2.02 -4.79 15.95
N LEU A 118 2.72 -3.72 15.57
CA LEU A 118 2.25 -2.68 14.67
C LEU A 118 3.23 -2.52 13.49
N GLU A 119 2.74 -1.97 12.38
CA GLU A 119 3.52 -1.69 11.19
C GLU A 119 3.71 -0.18 11.04
N VAL A 120 4.94 0.25 10.73
CA VAL A 120 5.22 1.66 10.41
C VAL A 120 4.90 1.94 8.95
N HIS A 121 4.06 2.95 8.73
CA HIS A 121 3.61 3.39 7.42
C HIS A 121 3.93 4.86 7.21
N HIS A 122 4.60 5.19 6.10
CA HIS A 122 4.84 6.57 5.66
C HIS A 122 3.65 7.11 4.87
N LEU A 123 3.08 8.23 5.29
CA LEU A 123 1.86 8.80 4.70
C LEU A 123 2.09 9.34 3.29
N ARG A 124 3.19 10.07 3.08
CA ARG A 124 3.83 10.20 1.78
C ARG A 124 4.83 9.06 1.66
N ARG A 125 4.60 8.13 0.74
CA ARG A 125 5.38 6.90 0.66
C ARG A 125 6.82 7.23 0.26
N LEU A 126 7.78 6.44 0.75
CA LEU A 126 9.19 6.57 0.33
C LEU A 126 9.36 6.36 -1.19
N ALA A 127 8.51 5.52 -1.79
CA ALA A 127 8.44 5.34 -3.23
C ALA A 127 7.75 6.50 -3.97
N ASP A 128 7.28 7.53 -3.29
CA ASP A 128 6.80 8.79 -3.91
C ASP A 128 7.59 9.99 -3.32
N ASP A 129 8.87 9.76 -3.02
CA ASP A 129 9.82 10.73 -2.47
C ASP A 129 9.39 11.35 -1.13
N GLY A 130 8.62 10.61 -0.32
CA GLY A 130 8.35 11.00 1.06
C GLY A 130 9.57 10.83 1.96
N SER A 131 9.66 11.66 3.00
CA SER A 131 10.77 11.62 3.94
C SER A 131 10.69 10.41 4.88
N ASP A 132 11.84 9.86 5.30
CA ASP A 132 11.90 8.86 6.36
C ASP A 132 12.05 9.54 7.72
N THR A 133 10.96 10.14 8.20
CA THR A 133 10.93 10.93 9.43
C THR A 133 9.71 10.59 10.29
N PRO A 134 9.77 10.82 11.62
CA PRO A 134 8.61 10.64 12.51
C PRO A 134 7.38 11.48 12.10
N THR A 135 7.60 12.63 11.45
CA THR A 135 6.54 13.55 11.01
C THR A 135 5.81 13.07 9.75
N ASN A 136 6.34 12.07 9.05
CA ASN A 136 5.70 11.44 7.89
C ASN A 136 5.26 9.99 8.18
N ALA A 137 5.55 9.45 9.36
CA ALA A 137 5.34 8.04 9.68
C ALA A 137 4.33 7.84 10.80
N VAL A 138 3.54 6.77 10.71
CA VAL A 138 2.58 6.33 11.73
C VAL A 138 2.73 4.85 12.03
N ALA A 139 2.44 4.44 13.26
CA ALA A 139 2.34 3.04 13.65
C ALA A 139 0.87 2.59 13.64
N VAL A 140 0.58 1.61 12.79
CA VAL A 140 -0.79 1.15 12.49
C VAL A 140 -0.89 -0.36 12.52
N CYS A 141 -2.06 -0.90 12.84
CA CYS A 141 -2.28 -2.34 12.76
C CYS A 141 -2.31 -2.80 11.29
N PRO A 142 -2.09 -4.10 11.00
CA PRO A 142 -2.04 -4.61 9.64
C PRO A 142 -3.28 -4.28 8.79
N ASN A 143 -4.47 -4.27 9.43
CA ASN A 143 -5.71 -3.92 8.76
C ASN A 143 -5.75 -2.44 8.33
N CYS A 144 -5.33 -1.53 9.22
CA CYS A 144 -5.30 -0.11 8.93
C CYS A 144 -4.20 0.23 7.91
N HIS A 145 -3.05 -0.44 7.99
CA HIS A 145 -1.99 -0.30 7.01
C HIS A 145 -2.47 -0.66 5.59
N ARG A 146 -3.13 -1.81 5.43
CA ARG A 146 -3.70 -2.22 4.13
C ARG A 146 -4.84 -1.29 3.68
N ARG A 147 -5.64 -0.76 4.60
CA ARG A 147 -6.69 0.24 4.29
C ARG A 147 -6.09 1.51 3.70
N LEU A 148 -5.00 2.03 4.27
CA LEU A 148 -4.29 3.23 3.78
C LEU A 148 -3.73 3.06 2.36
N HIS A 149 -3.50 1.83 1.92
CA HIS A 149 -3.07 1.54 0.55
C HIS A 149 -4.24 1.27 -0.41
N PHE A 150 -5.19 0.41 -0.03
CA PHE A 150 -6.08 -0.24 -1.01
C PHE A 150 -7.56 0.07 -0.84
N SER A 151 -7.98 0.81 0.20
CA SER A 151 -9.40 1.13 0.34
C SER A 151 -9.85 2.23 -0.62
N GLU A 152 -11.12 2.18 -1.04
CA GLU A 152 -11.72 3.25 -1.85
C GLU A 152 -11.64 4.62 -1.17
N ASN A 153 -11.63 4.61 0.17
CA ASN A 153 -11.53 5.80 1.00
C ASN A 153 -10.11 6.07 1.53
N ALA A 154 -9.06 5.45 0.96
CA ALA A 154 -7.68 5.52 1.47
C ALA A 154 -7.20 6.96 1.67
N ARG A 155 -7.45 7.84 0.68
CA ARG A 155 -7.13 9.27 0.78
C ARG A 155 -7.83 9.92 1.97
N ALA A 156 -9.16 9.81 2.05
CA ALA A 156 -9.92 10.38 3.17
C ALA A 156 -9.50 9.79 4.52
N TYR A 157 -9.14 8.51 4.56
CA TYR A 157 -8.64 7.86 5.78
C TYR A 157 -7.27 8.39 6.20
N ARG A 158 -6.36 8.64 5.24
CA ARG A 158 -5.09 9.31 5.50
C ARG A 158 -5.29 10.71 6.09
N GLU A 159 -6.28 11.47 5.58
CA GLU A 159 -6.57 12.81 6.11
C GLU A 159 -6.90 12.80 7.60
N THR A 160 -7.65 11.79 8.07
CA THR A 160 -7.97 11.65 9.51
C THR A 160 -6.73 11.48 10.40
N LEU A 161 -5.62 10.96 9.87
CA LEU A 161 -4.38 10.81 10.62
C LEU A 161 -3.71 12.16 10.87
N TYR A 162 -3.68 13.05 9.87
CA TYR A 162 -3.13 14.40 10.02
C TYR A 162 -3.92 15.26 11.03
N GLU A 163 -5.20 14.95 11.23
CA GLU A 163 -6.03 15.61 12.24
C GLU A 163 -5.77 15.05 13.65
N LYS A 164 -5.43 13.77 13.73
CA LYS A 164 -5.37 13.02 15.00
C LYS A 164 -3.96 12.95 15.60
N VAL A 165 -2.93 12.83 14.78
CA VAL A 165 -1.54 12.69 15.23
C VAL A 165 -0.83 14.03 15.02
N ALA A 166 -0.66 14.77 16.11
CA ALA A 166 -0.17 16.15 16.08
C ALA A 166 1.26 16.31 15.52
N GLU A 167 2.08 15.27 15.58
CA GLU A 167 3.46 15.28 15.05
C GLU A 167 3.50 15.24 13.52
N LEU A 168 2.41 14.89 12.85
CA LEU A 168 2.41 14.73 11.39
C LEU A 168 2.44 16.06 10.65
N VAL A 169 3.28 16.12 9.63
CA VAL A 169 3.41 17.27 8.72
C VAL A 169 3.15 16.81 7.29
N ARG A 170 2.37 17.59 6.55
CA ARG A 170 2.05 17.28 5.14
C ARG A 170 3.24 17.58 4.26
N GLU A 171 3.60 16.58 3.45
CA GLU A 171 4.64 16.63 2.42
C GLU A 171 4.07 16.42 1.02
#